data_AF-B7PHU3-F1
#
_entry.id   AF-B7PHU3-F1
#
_cell.length_a   1.000
_cell.length_b   1.000
_cell.length_c   1.000
_cell.angle_alpha   90.00
_cell.angle_beta   90.00
_cell.angle_gamma   90.00
#
_symmetry.space_group_name_H-M   'P 1'
#
loop_
_entity.id
_entity.type
_entity.pdbx_description
1 polymer ?
#
loop_
_entity_poly.entity_id
_entity_poly.type
_entity_poly.pdbx_seq_one_letter_code
_entity_poly.pdbx_strand_id
1 'polypeptide(L)'
;VFLGIGKSGKRQTFQYVSICKMLKCILENPVAWSDFQSQPEEDGYLSTVFDGTAHHDHAYFQGDRKKICVQLYSDEFEVCNPLGSKRGKHKLTAVYFSVLNFPQKVRSRLSGIHLALLVKDKFVASYGLHKIFDPLVRDIAELEKNGIIVNGEVIYGSVLAVT
;
A
#
# COMPACT_ATOMS: atom_id res chain seq x y z
N VAL A 1 8.36 11.99 7.72
CA VAL A 1 9.49 11.18 8.24
C VAL A 1 10.82 11.89 7.97
N PHE A 2 11.73 11.90 8.94
CA PHE A 2 13.04 12.57 8.86
C PHE A 2 14.12 11.63 8.28
N LEU A 3 14.89 12.12 7.32
CA LEU A 3 15.97 11.35 6.67
C LEU A 3 17.36 11.82 7.11
N GLY A 4 17.53 13.12 7.30
CA GLY A 4 18.81 13.73 7.67
C GLY A 4 18.85 15.22 7.39
N ILE A 5 20.04 15.81 7.46
CA ILE A 5 20.30 17.21 7.12
C ILE A 5 21.17 17.25 5.87
N GLY A 6 20.76 18.02 4.87
CA GLY A 6 21.51 18.17 3.62
C GLY A 6 22.69 19.13 3.73
N LYS A 7 23.54 19.17 2.70
CA LYS A 7 24.69 20.09 2.61
C LYS A 7 24.34 21.58 2.81
N SER A 8 23.10 21.97 2.55
CA SER A 8 22.60 23.34 2.77
C SER A 8 22.08 23.61 4.18
N GLY A 9 22.26 22.69 5.13
CA GLY A 9 21.71 22.78 6.49
C GLY A 9 20.20 22.52 6.59
N LYS A 10 19.51 22.30 5.46
CA LYS A 10 18.05 22.04 5.45
C LYS A 10 17.73 20.59 5.80
N ARG A 11 16.69 20.40 6.62
CA ARG A 11 16.12 19.08 6.92
C ARG A 11 15.61 18.42 5.63
N GLN A 12 15.92 17.15 5.48
CA GLN A 12 15.45 16.29 4.39
C GLN A 12 14.42 15.33 4.96
N THR A 13 13.23 15.34 4.39
CA THR A 13 12.07 14.61 4.86
C THR A 13 11.28 14.04 3.68
N PHE A 14 10.45 13.04 3.97
CA PHE A 14 9.44 12.52 3.06
C PHE A 14 8.11 12.32 3.79
N GLN A 15 7.03 12.11 3.04
CA GLN A 15 5.71 11.86 3.61
C GLN A 15 5.42 10.36 3.64
N TYR A 16 4.90 9.90 4.78
CA TYR A 16 4.47 8.53 4.98
C TYR A 16 3.07 8.56 5.57
N VAL A 17 2.20 7.70 5.04
CA VAL A 17 0.83 7.48 5.53
C VAL A 17 0.79 6.06 6.04
N SER A 18 0.49 5.89 7.33
CA SER A 18 0.43 4.57 7.96
C SER A 18 -0.63 3.71 7.28
N ILE A 19 -0.19 2.57 6.74
CA ILE A 19 -1.10 1.62 6.09
C ILE A 19 -2.04 1.03 7.12
N CYS A 20 -1.55 0.68 8.31
CA CYS A 20 -2.41 0.13 9.38
C CYS A 20 -3.55 1.09 9.75
N LYS A 21 -3.24 2.38 9.91
CA LYS A 21 -4.27 3.40 10.20
C LYS A 21 -5.24 3.59 9.04
N MET A 22 -4.73 3.62 7.80
CA MET A 22 -5.57 3.79 6.63
C MET A 22 -6.50 2.59 6.41
N LEU A 23 -5.99 1.36 6.52
CA LEU A 23 -6.78 0.13 6.46
C LEU A 23 -7.89 0.13 7.51
N LYS A 24 -7.57 0.52 8.74
CA LYS A 24 -8.56 0.66 9.81
C LYS A 24 -9.66 1.65 9.41
N CYS A 25 -9.30 2.86 8.97
CA CYS A 25 -10.29 3.86 8.53
C CYS A 25 -11.15 3.37 7.34
N ILE A 26 -10.56 2.64 6.40
CA ILE A 26 -11.30 2.06 5.26
C ILE A 26 -12.31 1.02 5.77
N LEU A 27 -11.87 0.09 6.61
CA LEU A 27 -12.69 -1.04 7.04
C LEU A 27 -13.69 -0.69 8.16
N GLU A 28 -13.52 0.44 8.85
CA GLU A 28 -14.53 1.01 9.76
C GLU A 28 -15.74 1.60 9.00
N ASN A 29 -15.62 1.84 7.68
CA ASN A 29 -16.76 2.23 6.87
C ASN A 29 -17.71 1.03 6.69
N PRO A 30 -19.01 1.13 7.04
CA PRO A 30 -19.93 -0.01 6.99
C PRO A 30 -20.10 -0.63 5.60
N VAL A 31 -20.07 0.19 4.54
CA VAL A 31 -20.19 -0.30 3.15
C VAL A 31 -18.93 -1.05 2.75
N ALA A 32 -17.76 -0.48 3.05
CA ALA A 32 -16.49 -1.16 2.78
C ALA A 32 -16.36 -2.44 3.62
N TRP A 33 -16.77 -2.42 4.89
CA TRP A 33 -16.78 -3.62 5.73
C TRP A 33 -17.63 -4.74 5.13
N SER A 34 -18.85 -4.41 4.69
CA SER A 34 -19.73 -5.35 4.00
C SER A 34 -19.06 -5.88 2.72
N ASP A 35 -18.48 -5.01 1.90
CA ASP A 35 -17.80 -5.41 0.66
C ASP A 35 -16.55 -6.28 0.92
N PHE A 36 -15.82 -6.02 2.02
CA PHE A 36 -14.65 -6.79 2.43
C PHE A 36 -15.02 -8.22 2.87
N GLN A 37 -16.13 -8.34 3.59
CA GLN A 37 -16.69 -9.62 4.03
C GLN A 37 -17.39 -10.36 2.89
N SER A 38 -17.97 -9.64 1.92
CA SER A 38 -18.60 -10.23 0.75
C SER A 38 -17.53 -10.69 -0.23
N GLN A 39 -17.31 -12.00 -0.31
CA GLN A 39 -16.35 -12.57 -1.23
C GLN A 39 -17.07 -13.48 -2.20
N PRO A 40 -17.48 -12.96 -3.38
CA PRO A 40 -18.20 -13.77 -4.34
C PRO A 40 -17.33 -14.94 -4.79
N GLU A 41 -17.97 -16.10 -4.92
CA GLU A 41 -17.43 -17.27 -5.61
C GLU A 41 -18.31 -17.47 -6.85
N GLU A 42 -17.69 -17.55 -8.03
CA GLU A 42 -18.37 -17.84 -9.28
C GLU A 42 -17.84 -19.16 -9.84
N ASP A 43 -18.69 -20.18 -9.85
CA ASP A 43 -18.32 -21.50 -10.36
C ASP A 43 -17.87 -21.43 -11.83
N GLY A 44 -16.70 -22.00 -12.11
CA GLY A 44 -16.14 -22.08 -13.46
C GLY A 44 -15.36 -20.86 -13.93
N TYR A 45 -15.22 -19.81 -13.11
CA TYR A 45 -14.47 -18.59 -13.46
C TYR A 45 -13.55 -18.13 -12.32
N LEU A 46 -12.43 -17.50 -12.68
CA LEU A 46 -11.60 -16.76 -11.72
C LEU A 46 -12.18 -15.36 -11.56
N SER A 47 -12.57 -14.99 -10.35
CA SER A 47 -13.35 -13.78 -10.05
C SER A 47 -12.66 -12.88 -9.02
N THR A 48 -11.88 -13.46 -8.11
CA THR A 48 -11.20 -12.77 -7.02
C THR A 48 -9.72 -13.13 -6.95
N VAL A 49 -9.00 -12.42 -6.08
CA VAL A 49 -7.59 -12.74 -5.80
C VAL A 49 -7.43 -14.10 -5.11
N PHE A 50 -8.49 -14.59 -4.45
CA PHE A 50 -8.49 -15.84 -3.69
C PHE A 50 -8.51 -17.07 -4.59
N ASP A 51 -8.96 -16.94 -5.83
CA ASP A 51 -9.03 -18.04 -6.80
C ASP A 51 -7.65 -18.34 -7.41
N GLY A 52 -6.66 -17.46 -7.19
CA GLY A 52 -5.31 -17.59 -7.73
C GLY A 52 -4.36 -18.35 -6.81
N THR A 53 -3.44 -19.11 -7.40
CA THR A 53 -2.38 -19.83 -6.68
C THR A 53 -1.47 -18.90 -5.87
N ALA A 54 -1.31 -17.65 -6.30
CA ALA A 54 -0.56 -16.64 -5.56
C ALA A 54 -1.12 -16.41 -4.15
N HIS A 55 -2.42 -16.54 -3.90
CA HIS A 55 -3.00 -16.45 -2.56
C HIS A 55 -3.05 -17.82 -1.86
N HIS A 56 -3.48 -18.85 -2.59
CA HIS A 56 -3.62 -20.20 -2.06
C HIS A 56 -2.29 -20.80 -1.58
N ASP A 57 -1.22 -20.68 -2.37
CA ASP A 57 0.08 -21.31 -2.10
C ASP A 57 1.03 -20.42 -1.29
N HIS A 58 0.64 -19.18 -1.01
CA HIS A 58 1.48 -18.25 -0.26
C HIS A 58 1.60 -18.68 1.20
N ALA A 59 2.83 -18.84 1.68
CA ALA A 59 3.13 -19.40 3.00
C ALA A 59 2.42 -18.70 4.17
N TYR A 60 2.19 -17.39 4.07
CA TYR A 60 1.46 -16.62 5.08
C TYR A 60 -0.07 -16.65 4.90
N PHE A 61 -0.57 -16.66 3.65
CA PHE A 61 -2.01 -16.57 3.41
C PHE A 61 -2.66 -17.95 3.45
N GLN A 62 -2.07 -18.96 2.80
CA GLN A 62 -2.54 -20.36 2.80
C GLN A 62 -4.03 -20.49 2.45
N GLY A 63 -4.52 -19.67 1.52
CA GLY A 63 -5.94 -19.64 1.17
C GLY A 63 -6.86 -19.00 2.22
N ASP A 64 -6.34 -18.42 3.32
CA ASP A 64 -7.16 -17.70 4.30
C ASP A 64 -7.67 -16.39 3.72
N ARG A 65 -8.94 -16.41 3.32
CA ARG A 65 -9.61 -15.28 2.69
C ARG A 65 -9.98 -14.17 3.69
N LYS A 66 -9.88 -14.41 5.01
CA LYS A 66 -10.15 -13.37 6.03
C LYS A 66 -8.99 -12.39 6.19
N LYS A 67 -7.79 -12.75 5.71
CA LYS A 67 -6.60 -11.89 5.76
C LYS A 67 -6.67 -10.81 4.69
N ILE A 68 -6.25 -9.60 5.05
CA ILE A 68 -6.13 -8.48 4.11
C ILE A 68 -4.98 -8.77 3.14
N CYS A 69 -5.30 -8.76 1.85
CA CYS A 69 -4.35 -8.89 0.75
C CYS A 69 -4.03 -7.50 0.20
N VAL A 70 -2.86 -6.97 0.53
CA VAL A 70 -2.39 -5.66 0.06
C VAL A 70 -1.65 -5.82 -1.26
N GLN A 71 -2.00 -5.02 -2.26
CA GLN A 71 -1.17 -4.79 -3.44
C GLN A 71 -0.42 -3.48 -3.25
N LEU A 72 0.90 -3.49 -3.44
CA LEU A 72 1.72 -2.28 -3.53
C LEU A 72 2.08 -2.00 -4.98
N TYR A 73 2.18 -0.73 -5.34
CA TYR A 73 2.80 -0.33 -6.60
C TYR A 73 3.41 1.06 -6.49
N SER A 74 4.36 1.37 -7.36
CA SER A 74 5.04 2.67 -7.36
C SER A 74 4.98 3.38 -8.70
N ASP A 75 4.96 4.72 -8.65
CA ASP A 75 5.02 5.58 -9.83
C ASP A 75 6.01 6.74 -9.59
N GLU A 76 6.63 7.20 -10.66
CA GLU A 76 7.55 8.33 -10.67
C GLU A 76 7.05 9.44 -11.59
N PHE A 77 6.88 10.63 -11.04
CA PHE A 77 6.36 11.77 -11.81
C PHE A 77 7.08 13.07 -11.48
N GLU A 78 7.14 13.97 -12.46
CA GLU A 78 7.63 15.33 -12.30
C GLU A 78 6.43 16.29 -12.20
N VAL A 79 6.33 16.99 -11.08
CA VAL A 79 5.22 17.94 -10.83
C VAL A 79 5.38 19.23 -11.62
N CYS A 80 6.62 19.56 -12.02
CA CYS A 80 6.97 20.75 -12.77
C CYS A 80 7.12 20.43 -14.27
N ASN A 81 7.50 21.43 -15.09
CA ASN A 81 7.75 21.23 -16.51
C ASN A 81 8.78 20.10 -16.75
N PRO A 82 8.34 18.93 -17.26
CA PRO A 82 9.19 17.77 -17.41
C PRO A 82 10.15 17.86 -18.60
N LEU A 83 10.01 18.88 -19.46
CA LEU A 83 10.81 19.09 -20.67
C LEU A 83 11.75 20.30 -20.58
N GLY A 84 11.60 21.13 -19.54
CA GLY A 84 12.40 22.34 -19.35
C GLY A 84 13.80 22.09 -18.79
N SER A 85 14.64 23.12 -18.79
CA SER A 85 16.02 23.10 -18.26
C SER A 85 16.14 22.76 -16.76
N LYS A 86 15.02 22.69 -16.03
CA LYS A 86 14.95 22.31 -14.61
C LYS A 86 14.31 20.92 -14.39
N ARG A 87 14.17 20.10 -15.44
CA ARG A 87 13.71 18.71 -15.36
C ARG A 87 14.48 17.94 -14.28
N GLY A 88 13.79 17.07 -13.53
CA GLY A 88 14.35 16.19 -12.50
C GLY A 88 14.45 16.83 -11.11
N LYS A 89 14.29 18.16 -10.99
CA LYS A 89 14.48 18.85 -9.71
C LYS A 89 13.36 18.57 -8.71
N HIS A 90 12.14 18.39 -9.19
CA HIS A 90 10.95 18.15 -8.40
C HIS A 90 10.32 16.79 -8.71
N LYS A 91 11.10 15.86 -9.29
CA LYS A 91 10.70 14.47 -9.48
C LYS A 91 10.40 13.79 -8.14
N LEU A 92 9.26 13.14 -8.09
CA LEU A 92 8.73 12.42 -6.93
C LEU A 92 8.61 10.94 -7.28
N THR A 93 8.84 10.11 -6.27
CA THR A 93 8.46 8.69 -6.25
C THR A 93 7.31 8.56 -5.26
N ALA A 94 6.19 8.00 -5.71
CA ALA A 94 5.05 7.66 -4.88
C ALA A 94 4.90 6.14 -4.80
N VAL A 95 4.54 5.65 -3.62
CA VAL A 95 4.08 4.27 -3.44
C VAL A 95 2.64 4.31 -3.02
N TYR A 96 1.83 3.54 -3.71
CA TYR A 96 0.41 3.38 -3.48
C TYR A 96 0.12 1.96 -3.03
N PHE A 97 -1.08 1.77 -2.49
CA PHE A 97 -1.60 0.47 -2.18
C PHE A 97 -3.10 0.36 -2.47
N SER A 98 -3.54 -0.86 -2.75
CA SER A 98 -4.94 -1.24 -2.89
C SER A 98 -5.23 -2.49 -2.07
N VAL A 99 -6.47 -2.64 -1.61
CA VAL A 99 -6.94 -3.83 -0.88
C VAL A 99 -7.61 -4.77 -1.88
N LEU A 100 -6.99 -5.93 -2.11
CA LEU A 100 -7.43 -6.88 -3.14
C LEU A 100 -8.67 -7.66 -2.75
N ASN A 101 -9.02 -7.71 -1.46
CA ASN A 101 -10.23 -8.35 -0.96
C ASN A 101 -11.51 -7.70 -1.52
N PHE A 102 -11.48 -6.42 -1.86
CA PHE A 102 -12.64 -5.73 -2.41
C PHE A 102 -13.00 -6.21 -3.81
N PRO A 103 -14.29 -6.21 -4.19
CA PRO A 103 -14.73 -6.51 -5.55
C PRO A 103 -13.99 -5.66 -6.60
N GLN A 104 -13.75 -6.25 -7.78
CA GLN A 104 -12.98 -5.61 -8.85
C GLN A 104 -13.47 -4.20 -9.19
N LYS A 105 -14.79 -4.00 -9.26
CA LYS A 105 -15.45 -2.71 -9.52
C LYS A 105 -15.13 -1.59 -8.52
N VAL A 106 -14.75 -1.95 -7.30
CA VAL A 106 -14.41 -1.00 -6.22
C VAL A 106 -12.92 -0.68 -6.29
N ARG A 107 -12.08 -1.72 -6.34
CA ARG A 107 -10.61 -1.55 -6.36
C ARG A 107 -10.08 -0.91 -7.64
N SER A 108 -10.80 -1.02 -8.77
CA SER A 108 -10.39 -0.40 -10.05
C SER A 108 -10.67 1.11 -10.11
N ARG A 109 -11.41 1.67 -9.16
CA ARG A 109 -11.67 3.12 -9.08
C ARG A 109 -10.48 3.82 -8.43
N LEU A 110 -10.26 5.08 -8.79
CA LEU A 110 -9.22 5.92 -8.16
C LEU A 110 -9.42 6.01 -6.63
N SER A 111 -10.66 5.92 -6.13
CA SER A 111 -10.97 5.90 -4.70
C SER A 111 -10.49 4.64 -3.97
N GLY A 112 -10.20 3.54 -4.69
CA GLY A 112 -9.64 2.29 -4.16
C GLY A 112 -8.11 2.24 -4.20
N ILE A 113 -7.48 3.36 -4.55
CA ILE A 113 -6.03 3.53 -4.60
C ILE A 113 -5.64 4.50 -3.48
N HIS A 114 -4.77 4.05 -2.59
CA HIS A 114 -4.38 4.80 -1.39
C HIS A 114 -2.88 5.09 -1.39
N LEU A 115 -2.47 6.26 -0.92
CA LEU A 115 -1.06 6.63 -0.81
C LEU A 115 -0.43 5.97 0.43
N ALA A 116 0.73 5.34 0.28
CA ALA A 116 1.55 4.84 1.39
C ALA A 116 2.75 5.76 1.67
N LEU A 117 3.46 6.21 0.64
CA LEU A 117 4.58 7.14 0.81
C LEU A 117 4.77 8.05 -0.40
N LEU A 118 5.31 9.25 -0.16
CA LEU A 118 5.69 10.21 -1.18
C LEU A 118 7.05 10.82 -0.84
N VAL A 119 8.01 10.64 -1.74
CA VAL A 119 9.42 11.02 -1.53
C VAL A 119 9.98 11.69 -2.77
N LYS A 120 10.96 12.59 -2.60
CA LYS A 120 11.71 13.12 -3.75
C LYS A 120 12.65 12.05 -4.27
N ASP A 121 12.68 11.85 -5.58
CA ASP A 121 13.48 10.81 -6.24
C ASP A 121 14.98 10.89 -5.82
N LYS A 122 15.53 12.11 -5.76
CA LYS A 122 16.91 12.33 -5.29
C LYS A 122 17.20 11.80 -3.87
N PHE A 123 16.18 11.72 -3.00
CA PHE A 123 16.33 11.19 -1.65
C PHE A 123 16.32 9.66 -1.66
N VAL A 124 15.61 9.02 -2.60
CA VAL A 124 15.72 7.58 -2.82
C VAL A 124 17.16 7.24 -3.21
N ALA A 125 17.75 7.97 -4.16
CA ALA A 125 19.14 7.79 -4.56
C ALA A 125 20.15 8.06 -3.41
N SER A 126 19.89 9.04 -2.55
CA SER A 126 20.83 9.45 -1.49
C SER A 126 20.76 8.60 -0.21
N TYR A 127 19.56 8.13 0.15
CA TYR A 127 19.32 7.42 1.41
C TYR A 127 19.04 5.92 1.22
N GLY A 128 18.76 5.49 -0.01
CA GLY A 128 18.44 4.11 -0.36
C GLY A 128 17.02 3.70 0.01
N LEU A 129 16.51 2.69 -0.69
CA LEU A 129 15.14 2.17 -0.50
C LEU A 129 14.91 1.67 0.93
N HIS A 130 15.89 0.99 1.54
CA HIS A 130 15.76 0.45 2.90
C HIS A 130 15.28 1.50 3.91
N LYS A 131 15.84 2.72 3.87
CA LYS A 131 15.48 3.80 4.80
C LYS A 131 14.15 4.46 4.45
N ILE A 132 13.81 4.55 3.17
CA ILE A 132 12.54 5.11 2.70
C ILE A 132 11.36 4.18 3.02
N PHE A 133 11.56 2.87 2.84
CA PHE A 133 10.54 1.84 3.02
C PHE A 133 10.47 1.29 4.45
N ASP A 134 11.46 1.54 5.30
CA ASP A 134 11.46 1.13 6.71
C ASP A 134 10.11 1.35 7.46
N PRO A 135 9.46 2.53 7.43
CA PRO A 135 8.17 2.68 8.09
C PRO A 135 7.06 1.83 7.46
N LEU A 136 7.07 1.66 6.14
CA LEU A 136 6.11 0.79 5.44
C LEU A 136 6.31 -0.67 5.84
N VAL A 137 7.55 -1.17 5.83
CA VAL A 137 7.87 -2.55 6.22
C VAL A 137 7.49 -2.82 7.67
N ARG A 138 7.69 -1.86 8.58
CA ARG A 138 7.26 -1.97 9.98
C ARG A 138 5.74 -2.08 10.10
N ASP A 139 4.98 -1.25 9.39
CA ASP A 139 3.52 -1.33 9.39
C ASP A 139 3.02 -2.66 8.81
N ILE A 140 3.64 -3.19 7.75
CA ILE A 140 3.28 -4.52 7.21
C ILE A 140 3.61 -5.62 8.23
N ALA A 141 4.79 -5.57 8.87
CA ALA A 141 5.15 -6.55 9.89
C ALA A 141 4.21 -6.49 11.12
N GLU A 142 3.73 -5.31 11.47
CA GLU A 142 2.72 -5.11 12.52
C GLU A 142 1.38 -5.73 12.11
N LEU A 143 0.93 -5.47 10.89
CA LEU A 143 -0.30 -6.05 10.32
C LEU A 143 -0.24 -7.58 10.24
N GLU A 144 0.94 -8.15 9.96
CA GLU A 144 1.16 -9.60 9.91
C GLU A 144 1.12 -10.26 11.29
N LYS A 145 1.77 -9.63 12.29
CA LYS A 145 1.99 -10.26 13.59
C LYS A 145 0.88 -9.97 14.60
N ASN A 146 0.41 -8.73 14.63
CA ASN A 146 -0.51 -8.22 15.63
C ASN A 146 -1.88 -7.86 15.05
N GLY A 147 -1.95 -7.66 13.73
CA GLY A 147 -3.18 -7.28 13.04
C GLY A 147 -3.66 -5.87 13.40
N ILE A 148 -4.85 -5.53 12.93
CA ILE A 148 -5.56 -4.29 13.27
C ILE A 148 -6.92 -4.60 13.84
N ILE A 149 -7.38 -3.80 14.80
CA ILE A 149 -8.72 -3.93 15.38
C ILE A 149 -9.71 -3.11 14.58
N VAL A 150 -10.69 -3.78 13.98
CA VAL A 150 -11.79 -3.18 13.19
C VAL A 150 -13.11 -3.78 13.69
N ASN A 151 -14.07 -2.92 14.05
CA ASN A 151 -15.41 -3.35 14.49
C ASN A 151 -15.42 -4.42 15.60
N GLY A 152 -14.40 -4.43 16.47
CA GLY A 152 -14.26 -5.40 17.56
C GLY A 152 -13.53 -6.70 17.19
N GLU A 153 -13.16 -6.87 15.92
CA GLU A 153 -12.42 -8.03 15.42
C GLU A 153 -10.96 -7.67 15.14
N VAL A 154 -10.05 -8.63 15.35
CA VAL A 154 -8.64 -8.49 14.95
C VAL A 154 -8.48 -9.06 13.54
N ILE A 155 -8.08 -8.21 12.61
CA ILE A 155 -7.89 -8.58 11.20
C ILE A 155 -6.40 -8.50 10.88
N TYR A 156 -5.85 -9.60 10.36
CA TYR A 156 -4.47 -9.73 9.95
C TYR A 156 -4.32 -9.53 8.45
N GLY A 157 -3.11 -9.26 7.97
CA GLY A 157 -2.87 -9.09 6.54
C GLY A 157 -1.39 -8.96 6.19
N SER A 158 -1.11 -8.95 4.89
CA SER A 158 0.25 -8.76 4.36
C SER A 158 0.19 -8.23 2.92
N VAL A 159 1.35 -7.95 2.35
CA VAL A 159 1.53 -7.70 0.92
C VAL A 159 1.44 -9.03 0.18
N LEU A 160 0.46 -9.14 -0.72
CA LEU A 160 0.34 -10.28 -1.62
C LEU A 160 1.05 -10.03 -2.96
N ALA A 161 1.03 -8.78 -3.44
CA ALA A 161 1.59 -8.42 -4.73
C ALA A 161 2.30 -7.07 -4.67
N VAL A 162 3.38 -6.96 -5.45
CA VAL A 162 4.09 -5.72 -5.73
C VAL A 162 4.16 -5.57 -7.25
N THR A 163 3.80 -4.40 -7.77
CA THR A 163 3.65 -4.12 -9.22
C THR A 163 4.34 -2.84 -9.64
#